data_AF-A0A451B3S5-F1
#
_entry.id   AF-A0A451B3S5-F1
#
_cell.length_a   1.000
_cell.length_b   1.000
_cell.length_c   1.000
_cell.angle_alpha   90.00
_cell.angle_beta   90.00
_cell.angle_gamma   90.00
#
_symmetry.space_group_name_H-M   'P 1'
#
loop_
_entity.id
_entity.type
_entity.pdbx_description
1 polymer ?
#
loop_
_entity_poly.entity_id
_entity_poly.type
_entity_poly.pdbx_seq_one_letter_code
_entity_poly.pdbx_strand_id
1 'polypeptide(L)'
;HLSDRLFEVETVNGKTVFLYILVEHKSTPDKKVGWQLLRYIVEILKRWVEENPKWDHLPAIVPFLFYNGEEEWRIPPEFLHLVDAEEDWRPYLLNFRFPVLDLGTIPDTELSGDERLRARLLAMKYATRKEKQL
;
A
#
# COMPACT_ATOMS: atom_id res chain seq x y z
N HIS A 1 6.88 -9.17 -11.91
CA HIS A 1 6.43 -7.79 -12.18
C HIS A 1 5.63 -7.31 -10.99
N LEU A 2 6.10 -6.31 -10.26
CA LEU A 2 5.29 -5.60 -9.27
C LEU A 2 4.30 -4.72 -10.05
N SER A 3 3.00 -4.88 -9.78
CA SER A 3 1.92 -4.09 -10.40
C SER A 3 1.61 -2.87 -9.54
N ASP A 4 2.64 -2.11 -9.16
CA ASP A 4 2.45 -0.88 -8.42
C ASP A 4 1.92 0.25 -9.32
N ARG A 5 1.16 1.17 -8.73
CA ARG A 5 0.51 2.27 -9.44
C ARG A 5 0.56 3.55 -8.62
N LEU A 6 0.89 4.64 -9.30
CA LEU A 6 0.80 6.00 -8.77
C LEU A 6 -0.40 6.69 -9.41
N PHE A 7 -1.29 7.25 -8.60
CA PHE A 7 -2.41 8.07 -9.03
C PHE A 7 -2.24 9.46 -8.47
N GLU A 8 -2.47 10.47 -9.30
CA GLU A 8 -2.70 11.83 -8.85
C GLU A 8 -4.20 12.02 -8.64
N VAL A 9 -4.59 12.46 -7.45
CA VAL A 9 -5.99 12.66 -7.08
C VAL A 9 -6.16 14.03 -6.42
N GLU A 10 -7.36 14.58 -6.56
CA GLU A 10 -7.76 15.80 -5.87
C GLU A 10 -8.63 15.46 -4.67
N THR A 11 -8.31 16.03 -3.51
CA THR A 11 -9.15 15.90 -2.31
C THR A 11 -10.43 16.71 -2.46
N VAL A 12 -11.44 16.42 -1.63
CA VAL A 12 -12.69 17.21 -1.57
C VAL A 12 -12.47 18.70 -1.28
N ASN A 13 -11.29 19.07 -0.78
CA ASN A 13 -10.89 20.44 -0.48
C ASN A 13 -9.92 21.03 -1.54
N GLY A 14 -9.79 20.40 -2.72
CA GLY A 14 -9.01 20.93 -3.84
C GLY A 14 -7.49 20.76 -3.74
N LYS A 15 -6.98 19.95 -2.79
CA LYS A 15 -5.54 19.67 -2.68
C LYS A 15 -5.15 18.44 -3.50
N THR A 16 -4.06 18.55 -4.27
CA THR A 16 -3.42 17.42 -4.94
C THR A 16 -2.79 16.46 -3.92
N VAL A 17 -3.05 15.17 -4.09
CA VAL A 17 -2.47 14.07 -3.32
C VAL A 17 -2.07 12.97 -4.29
N PHE A 18 -0.91 12.36 -4.05
CA PHE A 18 -0.51 11.15 -4.75
C PHE A 18 -0.92 9.92 -3.96
N LEU A 19 -1.71 9.03 -4.56
CA LEU A 19 -2.03 7.71 -4.01
C LEU A 19 -1.09 6.68 -4.64
N TYR A 20 -0.20 6.11 -3.85
CA TYR A 20 0.70 5.04 -4.29
C TYR A 20 0.16 3.69 -3.83
N ILE A 21 -0.29 2.87 -4.77
CA ILE A 21 -0.81 1.52 -4.53
C ILE A 21 0.30 0.51 -4.79
N LEU A 22 0.75 -0.14 -3.72
CA LEU A 22 1.62 -1.31 -3.78
C LEU A 22 0.74 -2.57 -3.81
N VAL A 23 0.88 -3.37 -4.86
CA VAL A 23 0.17 -4.66 -4.95
C VAL A 23 1.12 -5.78 -4.56
N GLU A 24 0.81 -6.47 -3.47
CA GLU A 24 1.62 -7.57 -2.93
C GLU A 24 0.87 -8.89 -3.10
N HIS A 25 1.49 -9.79 -3.88
CA HIS A 25 0.93 -11.08 -4.30
C HIS A 25 1.60 -12.28 -3.62
N LYS A 26 2.58 -12.07 -2.75
CA LYS A 26 3.25 -13.17 -2.04
C LYS A 26 2.27 -13.92 -1.14
N SER A 27 2.42 -15.24 -1.09
CA SER A 27 1.60 -16.12 -0.25
C SER A 27 1.67 -15.72 1.22
N THR A 28 2.86 -15.38 1.71
CA THR A 28 3.12 -14.91 3.08
C THR A 28 3.35 -13.39 3.13
N PRO A 29 2.85 -12.68 4.16
CA PRO A 29 3.13 -11.25 4.36
C PRO A 29 4.63 -10.95 4.42
N ASP A 30 5.11 -10.03 3.57
CA ASP A 30 6.50 -9.61 3.57
C ASP A 30 6.76 -8.55 4.65
N LYS A 31 7.54 -8.92 5.67
CA LYS A 31 7.91 -8.05 6.79
C LYS A 31 8.57 -6.75 6.33
N LYS A 32 9.18 -6.71 5.14
CA LYS A 32 9.91 -5.57 4.59
C LYS A 32 9.05 -4.65 3.71
N VAL A 33 7.73 -4.82 3.65
CA VAL A 33 6.84 -3.93 2.87
C VAL A 33 7.02 -2.45 3.25
N GLY A 34 7.19 -2.14 4.53
CA GLY A 34 7.44 -0.76 4.96
C GLY A 34 8.69 -0.14 4.31
N TRP A 35 9.75 -0.93 4.12
CA TRP A 35 10.98 -0.50 3.43
C TRP A 35 10.72 -0.22 1.95
N GLN A 36 9.93 -1.09 1.30
CA GLN A 36 9.54 -0.91 -0.09
C GLN A 36 8.72 0.37 -0.26
N LEU A 37 7.71 0.60 0.58
CA LEU A 37 6.90 1.82 0.58
C LEU A 37 7.74 3.08 0.75
N LEU A 38 8.68 3.08 1.70
CA LEU A 38 9.57 4.22 1.91
C LEU A 38 10.40 4.53 0.65
N ARG A 39 11.00 3.50 0.05
CA ARG A 39 11.78 3.66 -1.19
C ARG A 39 10.95 4.32 -2.27
N TYR A 40 9.72 3.86 -2.50
CA TYR A 40 8.87 4.45 -3.54
C TYR A 40 8.44 5.88 -3.21
N ILE A 41 8.08 6.17 -1.97
CA ILE A 41 7.79 7.55 -1.53
C ILE A 41 8.97 8.46 -1.87
N VAL A 42 10.19 8.04 -1.54
CA VAL A 42 11.42 8.82 -1.84
C VAL A 42 11.61 9.01 -3.34
N GLU A 43 11.44 7.97 -4.16
CA GLU A 43 11.61 8.08 -5.62
C GLU A 43 10.54 9.00 -6.25
N ILE A 44 9.29 8.95 -5.77
CA ILE A 44 8.23 9.85 -6.22
C ILE A 44 8.59 11.30 -5.88
N LEU A 45 9.02 11.56 -4.64
CA LEU A 45 9.39 12.91 -4.20
C LEU A 45 10.60 13.46 -4.95
N LYS A 46 11.63 12.64 -5.20
CA LYS A 46 12.80 13.06 -5.99
C LYS A 46 12.38 13.56 -7.37
N ARG A 47 11.60 12.76 -8.10
CA ARG A 47 11.10 13.14 -9.42
C ARG A 47 10.23 14.39 -9.37
N TRP A 48 9.34 14.47 -8.38
CA TRP A 48 8.47 15.64 -8.25
C TRP A 48 9.27 16.92 -7.98
N VAL A 49 10.31 16.87 -7.14
CA VAL A 49 11.18 18.02 -6.87
C VAL A 49 11.95 18.48 -8.11
N GLU A 50 12.43 17.54 -8.93
CA GLU A 50 13.09 17.85 -10.21
C GLU A 50 12.14 18.57 -11.18
N GLU A 51 10.89 18.14 -11.23
CA GLU A 51 9.84 18.73 -12.09
C GLU A 51 9.30 20.07 -11.52
N ASN A 52 9.49 20.35 -10.23
CA ASN A 52 8.93 21.51 -9.52
C ASN A 52 10.02 22.32 -8.78
N PRO A 53 10.99 22.95 -9.46
CA PRO A 53 12.19 23.53 -8.82
C PRO A 53 11.95 24.72 -7.87
N LYS A 54 10.72 25.24 -7.79
CA LYS A 54 10.32 26.36 -6.92
C LYS A 54 9.29 25.94 -5.87
N TRP A 55 9.38 24.70 -5.39
CA TRP A 55 8.43 24.17 -4.41
C TRP A 55 8.63 24.78 -3.02
N ASP A 56 7.54 25.12 -2.33
CA ASP A 56 7.53 25.53 -0.92
C ASP A 56 7.17 24.36 0.02
N HIS A 57 6.38 23.42 -0.47
CA HIS A 57 5.95 22.22 0.24
C HIS A 57 6.03 21.00 -0.68
N LEU A 58 6.35 19.85 -0.09
CA LEU A 58 6.27 18.56 -0.79
C LEU A 58 4.79 18.15 -0.97
N PRO A 59 4.47 17.41 -2.05
CA PRO A 59 3.13 16.89 -2.23
C PRO A 59 2.84 15.80 -1.19
N ALA A 60 1.57 15.70 -0.81
CA ALA A 60 1.13 14.59 0.04
C ALA A 60 1.18 13.28 -0.76
N ILE A 61 1.77 12.23 -0.17
CA ILE A 61 1.79 10.88 -0.72
C ILE A 61 1.14 9.95 0.29
N VAL A 62 0.10 9.25 -0.13
CA VAL A 62 -0.58 8.22 0.66
C VAL A 62 -0.16 6.86 0.12
N PRO A 63 0.69 6.10 0.82
CA PRO A 63 0.95 4.71 0.49
C PRO A 63 -0.25 3.85 0.86
N PHE A 64 -0.63 2.92 -0.01
CA PHE A 64 -1.72 1.97 0.17
C PHE A 64 -1.23 0.58 -0.23
N LEU A 65 -1.41 -0.40 0.65
CA LEU A 65 -1.08 -1.78 0.36
C LEU A 65 -2.33 -2.54 -0.06
N PHE A 66 -2.32 -3.04 -1.29
CA PHE A 66 -3.29 -4.00 -1.78
C PHE A 66 -2.69 -5.40 -1.62
N TYR A 67 -3.25 -6.19 -0.71
CA TYR A 67 -2.75 -7.51 -0.37
C TYR A 67 -3.76 -8.59 -0.77
N ASN A 68 -3.28 -9.61 -1.46
CA ASN A 68 -4.07 -10.77 -1.86
C ASN A 68 -3.28 -12.07 -1.67
N GLY A 69 -2.53 -12.19 -0.58
CA GLY A 69 -1.84 -13.43 -0.24
C GLY A 69 -2.77 -14.56 0.23
N GLU A 70 -2.16 -15.71 0.50
CA GLU A 70 -2.88 -16.88 1.01
C GLU A 70 -3.22 -16.72 2.49
N GLU A 71 -2.24 -16.27 3.27
CA GLU A 71 -2.41 -15.98 4.69
C GLU A 71 -3.05 -14.60 4.89
N GLU A 72 -3.64 -14.40 6.06
CA GLU A 72 -4.12 -13.06 6.47
C GLU A 72 -2.94 -12.13 6.76
N TRP A 73 -3.13 -10.84 6.49
CA TRP A 73 -2.15 -9.82 6.83
C TRP A 73 -2.01 -9.66 8.36
N ARG A 74 -0.81 -9.89 8.89
CA ARG A 74 -0.52 -9.84 10.35
C ARG A 74 0.60 -8.87 10.74
N ILE A 75 1.12 -8.10 9.78
CA ILE A 75 2.21 -7.16 10.04
C ILE A 75 1.61 -5.81 10.44
N PRO A 76 2.10 -5.15 11.52
CA PRO A 76 1.65 -3.80 11.86
C PRO A 76 1.80 -2.83 10.67
N PRO A 77 0.75 -2.08 10.30
CA PRO A 77 0.75 -1.21 9.12
C PRO A 77 1.42 0.15 9.38
N GLU A 78 2.63 0.12 9.94
CA GLU A 78 3.44 1.30 10.22
C GLU A 78 4.93 1.04 9.97
N PHE A 79 5.63 2.06 9.47
CA PHE A 79 7.05 1.92 9.12
C PHE A 79 7.91 1.61 10.35
N LEU A 80 7.56 2.16 11.52
CA LEU A 80 8.32 1.97 12.75
C LEU A 80 8.43 0.50 13.17
N HIS A 81 7.55 -0.39 12.69
CA HIS A 81 7.68 -1.84 12.89
C HIS A 81 9.03 -2.42 12.41
N LEU A 82 9.71 -1.72 11.48
CA LEU A 82 11.00 -2.11 10.94
C LEU A 82 12.20 -1.54 11.69
N VAL A 83 11.97 -0.63 12.63
CA VAL A 83 13.02 0.13 13.29
C VAL A 83 13.29 -0.46 14.67
N ASP A 84 14.52 -0.93 14.88
CA ASP A 84 15.01 -1.37 16.17
C ASP A 84 15.54 -0.14 16.94
N ALA A 85 14.76 0.37 17.88
CA ALA A 85 15.08 1.57 18.65
C ALA A 85 14.39 1.57 20.02
N GLU A 86 14.95 2.34 20.95
CA GLU A 86 14.36 2.60 22.27
C GLU A 86 13.05 3.38 22.16
N GLU A 87 12.10 3.12 23.05
CA GLU A 87 10.78 3.76 23.03
C GLU A 87 10.86 5.29 23.18
N ASP A 88 11.80 5.77 24.00
CA ASP A 88 12.04 7.20 24.22
C ASP A 88 12.45 7.95 22.95
N TRP A 89 12.96 7.23 21.94
CA TRP A 89 13.40 7.82 20.68
C TRP A 89 12.25 8.00 19.67
N ARG A 90 11.08 7.37 19.92
CA ARG A 90 9.94 7.33 19.00
C ARG A 90 9.53 8.69 18.40
N PRO A 91 9.55 9.83 19.12
CA PRO A 91 9.23 11.14 18.55
C PRO A 91 10.22 11.65 17.49
N TYR A 92 11.45 11.13 17.49
CA TYR A 92 12.53 11.54 16.57
C TYR A 92 12.66 10.62 15.35
N LEU A 93 11.94 9.50 15.34
CA LEU A 93 12.03 8.49 14.29
C LEU A 93 11.02 8.75 13.17
N LEU A 94 11.40 8.41 11.94
CA LEU A 94 10.47 8.36 10.83
C LEU A 94 9.41 7.29 11.11
N ASN A 95 8.14 7.68 11.14
CA ASN A 95 7.03 6.74 11.15
C ASN A 95 5.89 7.26 10.29
N PHE A 96 5.52 6.49 9.28
CA PHE A 96 4.29 6.68 8.53
C PHE A 96 3.43 5.42 8.65
N ARG A 97 2.11 5.60 8.59
CA ARG A 97 1.14 4.52 8.54
C ARG A 97 0.61 4.38 7.12
N PHE A 98 0.19 3.17 6.78
CA PHE A 98 -0.35 2.87 5.46
C PHE A 98 -1.59 1.97 5.59
N PRO A 99 -2.70 2.24 4.91
CA PRO A 99 -3.82 1.33 4.88
C PRO A 99 -3.42 0.01 4.19
N VAL A 100 -3.99 -1.08 4.67
CA VAL A 100 -3.88 -2.40 4.06
C VAL A 100 -5.28 -2.88 3.69
N LEU A 101 -5.47 -3.19 2.40
CA LEU A 101 -6.64 -3.88 1.91
C LEU A 101 -6.28 -5.35 1.71
N ASP A 102 -6.62 -6.18 2.68
CA ASP A 102 -6.51 -7.63 2.58
C ASP A 102 -7.77 -8.20 1.90
N LEU A 103 -7.64 -8.60 0.64
CA LEU A 103 -8.76 -9.24 -0.08
C LEU A 103 -9.21 -10.54 0.58
N GLY A 104 -8.31 -11.21 1.30
CA GLY A 104 -8.57 -12.47 1.97
C GLY A 104 -9.64 -12.38 3.04
N THR A 105 -9.73 -11.25 3.72
CA THR A 105 -10.65 -11.03 4.84
C THR A 105 -12.01 -10.50 4.39
N ILE A 106 -12.15 -10.04 3.14
CA ILE A 106 -13.40 -9.49 2.62
C ILE A 106 -14.26 -10.62 2.05
N PRO A 107 -15.52 -10.80 2.49
CA PRO A 107 -16.43 -11.78 1.91
C PRO A 107 -16.63 -11.58 0.41
N ASP A 108 -16.77 -12.67 -0.35
CA ASP A 108 -16.90 -12.63 -1.82
C ASP A 108 -18.08 -11.77 -2.30
N THR A 109 -19.18 -11.78 -1.55
CA THR A 109 -20.39 -11.00 -1.80
C THR A 109 -20.21 -9.50 -1.55
N GLU A 110 -19.20 -9.11 -0.78
CA GLU A 110 -18.92 -7.73 -0.38
C GLU A 110 -17.79 -7.08 -1.19
N LEU A 111 -17.08 -7.86 -2.03
CA LEU A 111 -15.95 -7.36 -2.82
C LEU A 111 -16.30 -6.17 -3.72
N SER A 112 -17.47 -6.21 -4.38
CA SER A 112 -17.94 -5.12 -5.24
C SER A 112 -19.40 -5.31 -5.65
N GLY A 113 -20.16 -4.21 -5.70
CA GLY A 113 -21.49 -4.18 -6.33
C GLY A 113 -21.45 -4.29 -7.85
N ASP A 114 -20.38 -3.79 -8.49
CA ASP A 114 -20.13 -3.97 -9.93
C ASP A 114 -19.65 -5.39 -10.21
N GLU A 115 -20.35 -6.08 -11.12
CA GLU A 115 -20.12 -7.50 -11.43
C GLU A 115 -18.76 -7.76 -12.07
N ARG A 116 -18.30 -6.86 -12.96
CA ARG A 116 -17.04 -7.02 -13.68
C ARG A 116 -15.86 -6.83 -12.74
N LEU A 117 -15.93 -5.83 -11.88
CA LEU A 117 -14.94 -5.59 -10.84
C LEU A 117 -14.94 -6.74 -9.84
N ARG A 118 -16.12 -7.20 -9.39
CA ARG A 118 -16.23 -8.35 -8.48
C ARG A 118 -15.56 -9.60 -9.07
N ALA A 119 -15.81 -9.93 -10.34
CA ALA A 119 -15.18 -11.06 -11.01
C ALA A 119 -13.64 -10.94 -11.04
N ARG A 120 -13.12 -9.74 -11.30
CA ARG A 120 -11.66 -9.49 -11.29
C ARG A 120 -11.06 -9.62 -9.89
N LEU A 121 -11.72 -9.05 -8.87
CA LEU A 121 -11.27 -9.14 -7.49
C LEU A 121 -11.30 -10.59 -6.97
N LEU A 122 -12.32 -11.37 -7.32
CA LEU A 122 -12.37 -12.80 -7.04
C LEU A 122 -11.21 -13.56 -7.68
N ALA A 123 -10.96 -13.32 -8.98
CA ALA A 123 -9.83 -13.92 -9.67
C ALA A 123 -8.51 -13.59 -8.97
N MET A 124 -8.30 -12.32 -8.56
CA MET A 124 -7.11 -11.90 -7.82
C MET A 124 -7.03 -12.54 -6.42
N LYS A 125 -8.14 -12.62 -5.69
CA LYS A 125 -8.22 -13.20 -4.34
C LYS A 125 -7.81 -14.68 -4.34
N TYR A 126 -8.19 -15.43 -5.37
CA TYR A 126 -7.92 -16.87 -5.46
C TYR A 126 -6.70 -17.22 -6.33
N ALA A 127 -6.13 -16.28 -7.09
CA ALA A 127 -4.98 -16.53 -7.97
C ALA A 127 -3.74 -17.04 -7.22
N THR A 128 -3.52 -16.53 -6.01
CA THR A 128 -2.39 -16.87 -5.13
C THR A 128 -2.70 -18.09 -4.26
N ARG A 129 -3.99 -18.45 -4.13
CA ARG A 129 -4.53 -19.51 -3.26
C ARG A 129 -4.69 -20.80 -4.06
N LYS A 130 -3.59 -21.49 -4.34
CA LYS A 130 -3.63 -22.80 -5.02
C LYS A 130 -3.19 -23.91 -4.07
N GLU A 131 -4.18 -24.56 -3.44
CA GLU A 131 -4.26 -26.00 -3.13
C GLU A 131 -5.40 -26.37 -2.12
N LYS A 132 -6.58 -25.76 -2.24
CA LYS A 132 -7.81 -26.33 -1.63
C LYS A 132 -8.95 -26.38 -2.65
N GLN A 133 -8.71 -27.10 -3.74
CA GLN A 133 -9.79 -27.78 -4.46
C GLN A 133 -9.68 -29.27 -4.09
N LEU A 134 -10.45 -29.65 -3.08
CA LEU A 134 -10.96 -31.02 -2.92
C LEU A 134 -12.28 -31.10 -3.67
#